data_AF-A0A060RI60-F1
#
_entry.id   AF-A0A060RI60-F1
#
_cell.length_a   1.000
_cell.length_b   1.000
_cell.length_c   1.000
_cell.angle_alpha   90.00
_cell.angle_beta   90.00
_cell.angle_gamma   90.00
#
_symmetry.space_group_name_H-M   'P 1'
#
loop_
_entity.id
_entity.type
_entity.pdbx_description
1 polymer ?
#
loop_
_entity_poly.entity_id
_entity_poly.type
_entity_poly.pdbx_seq_one_letter_code
_entity_poly.pdbx_strand_id
1 'polypeptide(L)'
;MKSIRIAIDGPASSGKSTVAKIIAKNLGYTYLDTGAMYRSATYLALQNGLTENNVQEILEALSKHPISFGRAEDGSQTVFVGDKDVTLAIRQNDVTNNVSWVAAIPEVREELVEQQRRIAKNGAIIMDGRDIGTVVLPDAELKIFLIASVEERAERRFKENQEKGIETDFETLKREIAERDYKDSHRKVSPLKAAADAITFDTTGVDIDGVVKFIQEKAEKIIDMD
;
A
#
# COMPACT_ATOMS: atom_id res chain seq x y z
N MET A 1 17.07 2.00 -21.68
CA MET A 1 16.22 2.84 -20.82
C MET A 1 16.58 2.57 -19.38
N LYS A 2 16.76 3.62 -18.59
CA LYS A 2 17.03 3.52 -17.16
C LYS A 2 15.82 2.93 -16.45
N SER A 3 16.03 1.89 -15.66
CA SER A 3 15.01 1.35 -14.76
C SER A 3 15.02 2.13 -13.46
N ILE A 4 13.90 2.79 -13.14
CA ILE A 4 13.76 3.60 -11.93
C ILE A 4 12.86 2.93 -10.88
N ARG A 5 12.94 3.40 -9.64
CA ARG A 5 12.06 3.04 -8.54
C ARG A 5 11.08 4.19 -8.30
N ILE A 6 9.79 3.86 -8.29
CA ILE A 6 8.71 4.82 -8.09
C ILE A 6 8.03 4.52 -6.75
N ALA A 7 8.05 5.48 -5.84
CA ALA A 7 7.34 5.43 -4.57
C ALA A 7 6.03 6.22 -4.66
N ILE A 8 4.90 5.59 -4.32
CA ILE A 8 3.60 6.27 -4.19
C ILE A 8 3.07 6.12 -2.77
N ASP A 9 3.12 7.20 -2.01
CA ASP A 9 2.62 7.29 -0.64
C ASP A 9 1.32 8.10 -0.56
N GLY A 10 0.60 7.97 0.56
CA GLY A 10 -0.64 8.70 0.81
C GLY A 10 -1.64 7.95 1.67
N PRO A 11 -2.71 8.62 2.14
CA PRO A 11 -3.68 8.09 3.11
C PRO A 11 -4.50 6.92 2.57
N ALA A 12 -5.27 6.25 3.41
CA ALA A 12 -6.12 5.14 2.97
C ALA A 12 -7.12 5.60 1.87
N SER A 13 -7.43 4.72 0.92
CA SER A 13 -8.43 4.99 -0.13
C SER A 13 -8.13 6.19 -1.04
N SER A 14 -6.87 6.65 -1.16
CA SER A 14 -6.49 7.75 -2.07
C SER A 14 -6.25 7.33 -3.54
N GLY A 15 -6.61 6.11 -3.94
CA GLY A 15 -6.45 5.63 -5.33
C GLY A 15 -5.06 5.13 -5.72
N LYS A 16 -4.08 5.12 -4.81
CA LYS A 16 -2.68 4.73 -5.07
C LYS A 16 -2.54 3.39 -5.78
N SER A 17 -3.16 2.33 -5.27
CA SER A 17 -2.98 0.98 -5.80
C SER A 17 -3.49 0.86 -7.24
N THR A 18 -4.59 1.55 -7.57
CA THR A 18 -5.13 1.58 -8.94
C THR A 18 -4.16 2.29 -9.88
N VAL A 19 -3.73 3.50 -9.52
CA VAL A 19 -2.80 4.31 -10.31
C VAL A 19 -1.46 3.60 -10.48
N ALA A 20 -0.91 3.03 -9.40
CA ALA A 20 0.35 2.30 -9.40
C ALA A 20 0.32 1.09 -10.33
N LYS A 21 -0.76 0.31 -10.35
CA LYS A 21 -0.92 -0.84 -11.25
C LYS A 21 -0.95 -0.42 -12.72
N ILE A 22 -1.68 0.65 -13.04
CA ILE A 22 -1.79 1.15 -14.41
C ILE A 22 -0.41 1.61 -14.90
N ILE A 23 0.30 2.41 -14.10
CA ILE A 23 1.64 2.89 -14.44
C ILE A 23 2.64 1.74 -14.53
N ALA A 24 2.58 0.77 -13.61
CA ALA A 24 3.41 -0.43 -13.67
C ALA A 24 3.26 -1.16 -15.01
N LYS A 25 2.01 -1.36 -15.43
CA LYS A 25 1.68 -2.01 -16.69
C LYS A 25 2.20 -1.21 -17.89
N ASN A 26 1.99 0.10 -17.89
CA ASN A 26 2.42 0.99 -18.98
C ASN A 26 3.95 1.02 -19.14
N LEU A 27 4.69 1.00 -18.04
CA LEU A 27 6.16 1.03 -18.04
C LEU A 27 6.81 -0.36 -18.10
N GLY A 28 6.02 -1.44 -18.01
CA GLY A 28 6.57 -2.81 -17.89
C GLY A 28 7.28 -3.07 -16.56
N TYR A 29 6.90 -2.35 -15.49
CA TYR A 29 7.51 -2.43 -14.16
C TYR A 29 6.80 -3.45 -13.27
N THR A 30 7.52 -3.91 -12.25
CA THR A 30 6.96 -4.68 -11.14
C THR A 30 6.09 -3.77 -10.27
N TYR A 31 4.92 -4.24 -9.87
CA TYR A 31 4.06 -3.55 -8.90
C TYR A 31 4.09 -4.29 -7.56
N LEU A 32 4.24 -3.56 -6.46
CA LEU A 32 4.22 -4.11 -5.10
C LEU A 32 3.25 -3.34 -4.18
N ASP A 33 2.15 -4.00 -3.79
CA ASP A 33 1.20 -3.53 -2.75
C ASP A 33 1.81 -3.79 -1.36
N THR A 34 2.56 -2.83 -0.82
CA THR A 34 3.13 -3.00 0.54
C THR A 34 2.04 -3.09 1.60
N GLY A 35 0.88 -2.48 1.35
CA GLY A 35 -0.27 -2.59 2.22
C GLY A 35 -0.79 -4.02 2.34
N ALA A 36 -0.69 -4.81 1.28
CA ALA A 36 -1.04 -6.23 1.32
C ALA A 36 -0.09 -7.04 2.19
N MET A 37 1.19 -6.66 2.27
CA MET A 37 2.15 -7.33 3.17
C MET A 37 1.77 -7.11 4.63
N TYR A 38 1.50 -5.87 5.03
CA TYR A 38 1.04 -5.57 6.39
C TYR A 38 -0.30 -6.25 6.70
N ARG A 39 -1.25 -6.24 5.76
CA ARG A 39 -2.53 -6.95 5.95
C ARG A 39 -2.36 -8.47 6.02
N SER A 40 -1.34 -9.04 5.38
CA SER A 40 -1.00 -10.46 5.49
C SER A 40 -0.41 -10.80 6.87
N ALA A 41 0.46 -9.94 7.41
CA ALA A 41 0.94 -10.05 8.79
C ALA A 41 -0.22 -9.94 9.80
N THR A 42 -1.15 -9.01 9.57
CA THR A 42 -2.37 -8.89 10.38
C THR A 42 -3.27 -10.10 10.28
N TYR A 43 -3.48 -10.62 9.08
CA TYR A 43 -4.23 -11.84 8.87
C TYR A 43 -3.62 -13.00 9.67
N LEU A 44 -2.30 -13.20 9.61
CA LEU A 44 -1.61 -14.21 10.42
C LEU A 44 -1.82 -14.00 11.92
N ALA A 45 -1.68 -12.78 12.41
CA ALA A 45 -1.89 -12.47 13.81
C ALA A 45 -3.32 -12.83 14.26
N LEU A 46 -4.33 -12.43 13.49
CA LEU A 46 -5.74 -12.70 13.78
C LEU A 46 -6.07 -14.19 13.75
N GLN A 47 -5.57 -14.93 12.76
CA GLN A 47 -5.82 -16.37 12.65
C GLN A 47 -5.21 -17.17 13.80
N ASN A 48 -4.17 -16.64 14.46
CA ASN A 48 -3.50 -17.27 15.58
C ASN A 48 -3.91 -16.66 16.95
N GLY A 49 -4.88 -15.74 16.97
CA GLY A 49 -5.34 -15.08 18.21
C GLY A 49 -4.26 -14.22 18.88
N LEU A 50 -3.30 -13.72 18.11
CA LEU A 50 -2.16 -12.95 18.59
C LEU A 50 -2.52 -11.47 18.76
N THR A 51 -1.84 -10.84 19.72
CA THR A 51 -1.99 -9.41 20.04
C THR A 51 -0.65 -8.68 19.89
N GLU A 52 -0.64 -7.37 20.14
CA GLU A 52 0.58 -6.55 20.21
C GLU A 52 1.62 -7.05 21.23
N ASN A 53 1.22 -7.89 22.19
CA ASN A 53 2.13 -8.49 23.16
C ASN A 53 2.84 -9.74 22.63
N ASN A 54 2.46 -10.25 21.45
CA ASN A 54 2.97 -11.49 20.88
C ASN A 54 3.89 -11.23 19.67
N VAL A 55 4.78 -10.26 19.79
CA VAL A 55 5.64 -9.80 18.68
C VAL A 55 6.48 -10.95 18.11
N GLN A 56 7.07 -11.78 18.97
CA GLN A 56 7.91 -12.89 18.53
C GLN A 56 7.11 -13.94 17.77
N GLU A 57 5.90 -14.27 18.24
CA GLU A 57 5.02 -15.24 17.59
C GLU A 57 4.53 -14.73 16.23
N ILE A 58 4.30 -13.42 16.07
CA ILE A 58 3.98 -12.81 14.78
C ILE A 58 5.16 -12.96 13.80
N LEU A 59 6.39 -12.68 14.25
CA LEU A 59 7.60 -12.83 13.43
C LEU A 59 7.87 -14.28 13.05
N GLU A 60 7.70 -15.21 13.99
CA GLU A 60 7.79 -16.64 13.71
C GLU A 60 6.76 -17.09 12.67
N ALA A 61 5.52 -16.61 12.77
CA ALA A 61 4.48 -16.92 11.80
C ALA A 61 4.83 -16.39 10.40
N LEU A 62 5.37 -15.16 10.31
CA LEU A 62 5.85 -14.59 9.05
C LEU A 62 7.02 -15.37 8.45
N SER A 63 7.94 -15.86 9.28
CA SER A 63 9.06 -16.69 8.84
C SER A 63 8.61 -18.07 8.34
N LYS A 64 7.66 -18.70 9.03
CA LYS A 64 7.10 -20.02 8.66
C LYS A 64 6.19 -19.94 7.43
N HIS A 65 5.52 -18.81 7.24
CA HIS A 65 4.56 -18.58 6.15
C HIS A 65 4.93 -17.30 5.40
N PRO A 66 5.95 -17.35 4.52
CA PRO A 66 6.43 -16.17 3.81
C PRO A 66 5.33 -15.58 2.94
N ILE A 67 5.32 -14.24 2.84
CA ILE A 67 4.40 -13.51 1.99
C ILE A 67 4.94 -13.54 0.56
N SER A 68 4.11 -13.92 -0.39
CA SER A 68 4.46 -13.87 -1.81
C SER A 68 3.34 -13.29 -2.67
N PHE A 69 3.72 -12.80 -3.85
CA PHE A 69 2.83 -12.16 -4.80
C PHE A 69 2.80 -12.94 -6.11
N GLY A 70 1.60 -13.17 -6.62
CA GLY A 70 1.36 -13.79 -7.93
C GLY A 70 0.56 -12.88 -8.86
N ARG A 71 0.20 -13.43 -10.01
CA ARG A 71 -0.75 -12.83 -10.96
C ARG A 71 -1.79 -13.87 -11.34
N ALA A 72 -3.06 -13.50 -11.27
CA ALA A 72 -4.16 -14.27 -11.82
C ALA A 72 -4.24 -14.11 -13.35
N GLU A 73 -5.07 -14.92 -14.00
CA GLU A 73 -5.27 -14.90 -15.46
C GLU A 73 -5.78 -13.55 -15.98
N ASP A 74 -6.61 -12.86 -15.18
CA ASP A 74 -7.11 -11.51 -15.48
C ASP A 74 -6.05 -10.40 -15.28
N GLY A 75 -4.82 -10.78 -14.90
CA GLY A 75 -3.71 -9.89 -14.60
C GLY A 75 -3.79 -9.22 -13.23
N SER A 76 -4.80 -9.53 -12.42
CA SER A 76 -4.89 -9.04 -11.05
C SER A 76 -3.80 -9.68 -10.18
N GLN A 77 -3.31 -8.92 -9.19
CA GLN A 77 -2.31 -9.41 -8.26
C GLN A 77 -2.95 -10.32 -7.21
N THR A 78 -2.40 -11.51 -7.04
CA THR A 78 -2.73 -12.44 -5.96
C THR A 78 -1.70 -12.36 -4.84
N VAL A 79 -2.10 -12.66 -3.62
CA VAL A 79 -1.26 -12.58 -2.41
C VAL A 79 -1.39 -13.88 -1.65
N PHE A 80 -0.24 -14.47 -1.31
CA PHE A 80 -0.15 -15.73 -0.58
C PHE A 80 0.59 -15.56 0.73
N VAL A 81 0.22 -16.39 1.70
CA VAL A 81 0.92 -16.58 2.97
C VAL A 81 1.27 -18.06 3.07
N GLY A 82 2.55 -18.39 2.90
CA GLY A 82 2.95 -19.75 2.52
C GLY A 82 2.28 -20.14 1.22
N ASP A 83 1.60 -21.29 1.20
CA ASP A 83 0.87 -21.79 0.03
C ASP A 83 -0.60 -21.34 -0.02
N LYS A 84 -1.08 -20.57 0.97
CA LYS A 84 -2.48 -20.18 1.07
C LYS A 84 -2.74 -18.87 0.35
N ASP A 85 -3.67 -18.87 -0.61
CA ASP A 85 -4.20 -17.63 -1.20
C ASP A 85 -5.01 -16.86 -0.15
N VAL A 86 -4.56 -15.64 0.15
CA VAL A 86 -5.21 -14.73 1.10
C VAL A 86 -5.70 -13.45 0.43
N THR A 87 -5.71 -13.37 -0.91
CA THR A 87 -5.99 -12.17 -1.70
C THR A 87 -7.27 -11.44 -1.29
N LEU A 88 -8.35 -12.20 -1.03
CA LEU A 88 -9.63 -11.67 -0.56
C LEU A 88 -9.69 -11.53 0.97
N ALA A 89 -9.08 -12.47 1.70
CA ALA A 89 -9.10 -12.49 3.16
C ALA A 89 -8.43 -11.25 3.76
N ILE A 90 -7.30 -10.82 3.19
CA ILE A 90 -6.57 -9.63 3.68
C ILE A 90 -7.30 -8.31 3.39
N ARG A 91 -8.43 -8.32 2.68
CA ARG A 91 -9.23 -7.13 2.34
C ARG A 91 -10.52 -7.03 3.14
N GLN A 92 -10.79 -8.00 4.01
CA GLN A 92 -11.95 -8.00 4.89
C GLN A 92 -11.82 -6.92 5.98
N ASN A 93 -12.96 -6.56 6.57
CA ASN A 93 -13.05 -5.45 7.54
C ASN A 93 -12.27 -5.74 8.82
N ASP A 94 -12.28 -6.98 9.31
CA ASP A 94 -11.50 -7.41 10.48
C ASP A 94 -10.00 -7.14 10.29
N VAL A 95 -9.43 -7.53 9.15
CA VAL A 95 -8.02 -7.27 8.82
C VAL A 95 -7.78 -5.78 8.63
N THR A 96 -8.66 -5.09 7.92
CA THR A 96 -8.51 -3.66 7.61
C THR A 96 -8.54 -2.80 8.87
N ASN A 97 -9.36 -3.16 9.85
CA ASN A 97 -9.50 -2.44 11.12
C ASN A 97 -8.33 -2.73 12.08
N ASN A 98 -7.66 -3.87 11.91
CA ASN A 98 -6.53 -4.30 12.75
C ASN A 98 -5.14 -4.02 12.15
N VAL A 99 -5.03 -3.66 10.87
CA VAL A 99 -3.71 -3.48 10.22
C VAL A 99 -2.86 -2.39 10.88
N SER A 100 -3.50 -1.38 11.46
CA SER A 100 -2.78 -0.22 12.03
C SER A 100 -1.94 -0.59 13.25
N TRP A 101 -2.41 -1.51 14.12
CA TRP A 101 -1.64 -1.90 15.31
C TRP A 101 -0.45 -2.79 14.93
N VAL A 102 -0.64 -3.73 13.99
CA VAL A 102 0.46 -4.56 13.48
C VAL A 102 1.50 -3.71 12.78
N ALA A 103 1.07 -2.76 11.95
CA ALA A 103 1.95 -1.84 11.25
C ALA A 103 2.67 -0.84 12.19
N ALA A 104 2.28 -0.76 13.47
CA ALA A 104 2.93 0.05 14.49
C ALA A 104 4.03 -0.70 15.27
N ILE A 105 4.14 -2.03 15.13
CA ILE A 105 5.15 -2.86 15.81
C ILE A 105 6.51 -2.71 15.08
N PRO A 106 7.55 -2.14 15.73
CA PRO A 106 8.84 -1.86 15.08
C PRO A 106 9.48 -3.09 14.41
N GLU A 107 9.49 -4.22 15.09
CA GLU A 107 10.16 -5.45 14.65
C GLU A 107 9.45 -6.07 13.44
N VAL A 108 8.11 -6.03 13.42
CA VAL A 108 7.33 -6.45 12.24
C VAL A 108 7.60 -5.52 11.06
N ARG A 109 7.76 -4.22 11.31
CA ARG A 109 8.12 -3.27 10.24
C ARG A 109 9.51 -3.55 9.71
N GLU A 110 10.49 -3.79 10.57
CA GLU A 110 11.86 -4.08 10.17
C GLU A 110 11.93 -5.26 9.19
N GLU A 111 11.29 -6.38 9.56
CA GLU A 111 11.19 -7.58 8.71
C GLU A 111 10.53 -7.27 7.36
N LEU A 112 9.35 -6.63 7.37
CA LEU A 112 8.61 -6.36 6.14
C LEU A 112 9.32 -5.33 5.24
N VAL A 113 9.98 -4.32 5.81
CA VAL A 113 10.77 -3.34 5.06
C VAL A 113 11.98 -3.99 4.42
N GLU A 114 12.63 -4.94 5.10
CA GLU A 114 13.73 -5.70 4.51
C GLU A 114 13.26 -6.51 3.29
N GLN A 115 12.14 -7.22 3.40
CA GLN A 115 11.55 -7.95 2.27
C GLN A 115 11.21 -7.02 1.10
N GLN A 116 10.59 -5.88 1.39
CA GLN A 116 10.24 -4.85 0.40
C GLN A 116 11.49 -4.34 -0.36
N ARG A 117 12.58 -4.05 0.35
CA ARG A 117 13.84 -3.61 -0.25
C ARG A 117 14.49 -4.71 -1.09
N ARG A 118 14.43 -5.97 -0.65
CA ARG A 118 14.93 -7.12 -1.44
C ARG A 118 14.20 -7.22 -2.78
N ILE A 119 12.87 -7.04 -2.80
CA ILE A 119 12.07 -7.05 -4.04
C ILE A 119 12.42 -5.86 -4.94
N ALA A 120 12.66 -4.68 -4.36
CA ALA A 120 12.95 -3.46 -5.11
C ALA A 120 14.39 -3.33 -5.63
N LYS A 121 15.30 -4.24 -5.24
CA LYS A 121 16.76 -4.12 -5.45
C LYS A 121 17.18 -3.88 -6.90
N ASN A 122 16.47 -4.46 -7.86
CA ASN A 122 16.84 -4.40 -9.28
C ASN A 122 16.21 -3.20 -10.03
N GLY A 123 15.49 -2.31 -9.34
CA GLY A 123 14.74 -1.22 -9.98
C GLY A 123 13.55 -1.73 -10.78
N ALA A 124 13.08 -0.93 -11.74
CA ALA A 124 11.90 -1.21 -12.57
C ALA A 124 10.70 -1.62 -11.72
N ILE A 125 10.43 -0.86 -10.66
CA ILE A 125 9.42 -1.18 -9.65
C ILE A 125 8.66 0.07 -9.25
N ILE A 126 7.37 -0.12 -9.02
CA ILE A 126 6.48 0.85 -8.40
C ILE A 126 5.88 0.24 -7.13
N MET A 127 6.03 0.95 -6.03
CA MET A 127 5.61 0.52 -4.71
C MET A 127 4.61 1.52 -4.16
N ASP A 128 3.44 1.05 -3.72
CA ASP A 128 2.48 1.90 -3.03
C ASP A 128 2.38 1.58 -1.53
N GLY A 129 2.30 2.62 -0.70
CA GLY A 129 2.35 2.47 0.76
C GLY A 129 2.00 3.71 1.56
N ARG A 130 2.68 3.90 2.69
CA ARG A 130 2.53 5.05 3.60
C ARG A 130 3.85 5.79 3.85
N ASP A 131 4.95 5.05 3.80
CA ASP A 131 6.30 5.52 4.09
C ASP A 131 7.33 4.94 3.11
N ILE A 132 6.92 4.68 1.86
CA ILE A 132 7.81 4.15 0.83
C ILE A 132 8.94 5.13 0.56
N GLY A 133 8.63 6.38 0.22
CA GLY A 133 9.62 7.40 -0.13
C GLY A 133 10.40 7.96 1.06
N THR A 134 9.96 7.71 2.30
CA THR A 134 10.62 8.18 3.52
C THR A 134 11.47 7.12 4.21
N VAL A 135 11.07 5.84 4.13
CA VAL A 135 11.69 4.75 4.90
C VAL A 135 12.11 3.60 4.00
N VAL A 136 11.23 3.09 3.16
CA VAL A 136 11.52 1.86 2.38
C VAL A 136 12.55 2.13 1.29
N LEU A 137 12.28 3.13 0.45
CA LEU A 137 13.06 3.60 -0.68
C LEU A 137 13.35 5.11 -0.54
N PRO A 138 14.16 5.52 0.46
CA PRO A 138 14.50 6.93 0.65
C PRO A 138 15.32 7.52 -0.51
N ASP A 139 15.83 6.68 -1.40
CA ASP A 139 16.59 7.01 -2.60
C ASP A 139 15.83 6.69 -3.90
N ALA A 140 14.50 6.44 -3.83
CA ALA A 140 13.67 6.29 -5.03
C ALA A 140 13.79 7.53 -5.94
N GLU A 141 13.97 7.30 -7.23
CA GLU A 141 14.18 8.37 -8.21
C GLU A 141 12.91 9.21 -8.42
N LEU A 142 11.72 8.63 -8.25
CA LEU A 142 10.44 9.34 -8.25
C LEU A 142 9.65 9.03 -6.98
N LYS A 143 9.25 10.07 -6.26
CA LYS A 143 8.40 9.97 -5.07
C LYS A 143 7.15 10.84 -5.26
N ILE A 144 5.99 10.22 -5.15
CA ILE A 144 4.68 10.88 -5.21
C ILE A 144 3.98 10.71 -3.88
N PHE A 145 3.40 11.78 -3.35
CA PHE A 145 2.52 11.73 -2.19
C PHE A 145 1.10 12.15 -2.62
N LEU A 146 0.21 11.18 -2.77
CA LEU A 146 -1.18 11.43 -3.14
C LEU A 146 -1.98 11.86 -1.92
N ILE A 147 -2.76 12.93 -2.07
CA ILE A 147 -3.75 13.36 -1.08
C ILE A 147 -5.14 13.45 -1.73
N ALA A 148 -6.17 13.42 -0.89
CA ALA A 148 -7.55 13.75 -1.23
C ALA A 148 -8.32 13.98 0.07
N SER A 149 -9.43 14.72 -0.01
CA SER A 149 -10.32 14.89 1.15
C SER A 149 -10.79 13.54 1.70
N VAL A 150 -11.08 13.48 3.01
CA VAL A 150 -11.65 12.25 3.63
C VAL A 150 -12.98 11.90 2.95
N GLU A 151 -13.79 12.91 2.62
CA GLU A 151 -15.08 12.76 1.95
C GLU A 151 -14.94 12.04 0.61
N GLU A 152 -14.11 12.57 -0.28
CA GLU A 152 -13.85 12.00 -1.61
C GLU A 152 -13.36 10.55 -1.51
N ARG A 153 -12.49 10.25 -0.54
CA ARG A 153 -11.96 8.91 -0.32
C ARG A 153 -13.02 7.95 0.23
N ALA A 154 -13.94 8.44 1.06
CA ALA A 154 -15.08 7.69 1.53
C ALA A 154 -16.07 7.41 0.39
N GLU A 155 -16.37 8.38 -0.46
CA GLU A 155 -17.25 8.24 -1.63
C GLU A 155 -16.71 7.19 -2.62
N ARG A 156 -15.42 7.27 -2.96
CA ARG A 156 -14.75 6.27 -3.82
C ARG A 156 -14.88 4.87 -3.26
N ARG A 157 -14.58 4.72 -1.96
CA ARG A 157 -14.62 3.41 -1.29
C ARG A 157 -16.05 2.89 -1.14
N PHE A 158 -17.02 3.76 -0.90
CA PHE A 158 -18.43 3.41 -0.83
C PHE A 158 -18.92 2.88 -2.17
N LYS A 159 -18.59 3.56 -3.28
CA LYS A 159 -18.90 3.10 -4.63
C LYS A 159 -18.25 1.75 -4.94
N GLU A 160 -16.97 1.55 -4.59
CA GLU A 160 -16.28 0.25 -4.73
C GLU A 160 -16.98 -0.87 -3.96
N ASN A 161 -17.51 -0.59 -2.77
CA ASN A 161 -18.22 -1.56 -1.96
C ASN A 161 -19.59 -1.91 -2.58
N GLN A 162 -20.33 -0.91 -3.08
CA GLN A 162 -21.59 -1.13 -3.79
C GLN A 162 -21.41 -2.00 -5.05
N GLU A 163 -20.38 -1.73 -5.85
CA GLU A 163 -20.05 -2.53 -7.04
C GLU A 163 -19.73 -4.00 -6.70
N LYS A 164 -19.27 -4.27 -5.48
CA LYS A 164 -18.95 -5.61 -4.97
C LYS A 164 -20.08 -6.25 -4.15
N GLY A 165 -21.22 -5.57 -4.01
CA GLY A 165 -22.34 -6.05 -3.18
C GLY A 165 -22.02 -6.09 -1.68
N ILE A 166 -21.07 -5.28 -1.22
CA ILE A 166 -20.69 -5.18 0.20
C ILE A 166 -21.56 -4.08 0.82
N GLU A 167 -22.44 -4.46 1.74
CA GLU A 167 -23.24 -3.50 2.51
C GLU A 167 -22.32 -2.68 3.41
N THR A 168 -22.44 -1.35 3.34
CA THR A 168 -21.59 -0.43 4.10
C THR A 168 -22.38 0.86 4.35
N ASP A 169 -22.26 1.43 5.54
CA ASP A 169 -22.79 2.76 5.85
C ASP A 169 -21.75 3.83 5.54
N PHE A 170 -22.15 4.89 4.83
CA PHE A 170 -21.23 5.93 4.35
C PHE A 170 -20.56 6.68 5.50
N GLU A 171 -21.31 7.09 6.53
CA GLU A 171 -20.77 7.84 7.66
C GLU A 171 -19.83 6.98 8.51
N THR A 172 -20.16 5.70 8.70
CA THR A 172 -19.28 4.73 9.34
C THR A 172 -17.97 4.58 8.57
N LEU A 173 -18.04 4.40 7.26
CA LEU A 173 -16.86 4.25 6.40
C LEU A 173 -15.96 5.48 6.43
N LYS A 174 -16.56 6.67 6.35
CA LYS A 174 -15.86 7.96 6.45
C LYS A 174 -15.13 8.10 7.78
N ARG A 175 -15.79 7.74 8.89
CA ARG A 175 -15.17 7.73 10.23
C ARG A 175 -14.02 6.74 10.31
N GLU A 176 -14.19 5.51 9.83
CA GLU A 176 -13.14 4.48 9.84
C GLU A 176 -11.91 4.91 9.02
N ILE A 177 -12.12 5.54 7.87
CA ILE A 177 -11.04 6.11 7.05
C ILE A 177 -10.29 7.20 7.82
N ALA A 178 -11.01 8.12 8.45
CA ALA A 178 -10.40 9.20 9.24
C ALA A 178 -9.61 8.67 10.45
N GLU A 179 -10.17 7.71 11.19
CA GLU A 179 -9.50 7.04 12.31
C GLU A 179 -8.23 6.33 11.87
N ARG A 180 -8.27 5.68 10.71
CA ARG A 180 -7.09 5.02 10.13
C ARG A 180 -6.02 6.01 9.74
N ASP A 181 -6.37 7.12 9.10
CA ASP A 181 -5.40 8.15 8.73
C ASP A 181 -4.78 8.80 9.97
N TYR A 182 -5.57 9.00 11.03
CA TYR A 182 -5.05 9.47 12.32
C TYR A 182 -4.02 8.50 12.89
N LYS A 183 -4.33 7.20 12.97
CA LYS A 183 -3.40 6.15 13.44
C LYS A 183 -2.13 6.09 12.58
N ASP A 184 -2.27 6.12 11.26
CA ASP A 184 -1.15 6.07 10.30
C ASP A 184 -0.24 7.30 10.42
N SER A 185 -0.79 8.49 10.68
CA SER A 185 -0.01 9.74 10.80
C SER A 185 0.59 9.99 12.18
N HIS A 186 -0.01 9.43 13.25
CA HIS A 186 0.43 9.66 14.64
C HIS A 186 1.23 8.50 15.24
N ARG A 187 1.45 7.40 14.50
CA ARG A 187 2.31 6.32 14.97
C ARG A 187 3.75 6.81 15.20
N LYS A 188 4.37 6.32 16.28
CA LYS A 188 5.75 6.69 16.65
C LYS A 188 6.78 6.27 15.60
N VAL A 189 6.54 5.13 14.93
CA VAL A 189 7.46 4.56 13.94
C VAL A 189 6.93 4.76 12.54
N SER A 190 7.74 5.38 11.69
CA SER A 190 7.46 5.64 10.27
C SER A 190 6.09 6.27 10.00
N PRO A 191 5.73 7.42 10.61
CA PRO A 191 4.43 8.04 10.40
C PRO A 191 4.16 8.35 8.93
N LEU A 192 2.89 8.29 8.52
CA LEU A 192 2.45 8.74 7.20
C LEU A 192 2.80 10.21 7.01
N LYS A 193 3.80 10.47 6.18
CA LYS A 193 4.29 11.81 5.84
C LYS A 193 4.93 11.80 4.46
N ALA A 194 4.74 12.88 3.70
CA ALA A 194 5.47 13.09 2.46
C ALA A 194 6.98 13.17 2.72
N ALA A 195 7.77 12.51 1.87
CA ALA A 195 9.21 12.74 1.83
C ALA A 195 9.50 14.19 1.41
N ALA A 196 10.64 14.73 1.84
CA ALA A 196 10.99 16.14 1.59
C ALA A 196 11.08 16.47 0.08
N ASP A 197 11.47 15.48 -0.71
CA ASP A 197 11.60 15.53 -2.16
C ASP A 197 10.41 14.88 -2.90
N ALA A 198 9.33 14.51 -2.20
CA ALA A 198 8.13 13.98 -2.82
C ALA A 198 7.30 15.08 -3.48
N ILE A 199 6.80 14.79 -4.67
CA ILE A 199 5.79 15.62 -5.33
C ILE A 199 4.44 15.30 -4.68
N THR A 200 3.87 16.27 -3.96
CA THR A 200 2.52 16.13 -3.41
C THR A 200 1.49 16.44 -4.50
N PHE A 201 0.50 15.57 -4.67
CA PHE A 201 -0.55 15.72 -5.66
C PHE A 201 -1.93 15.48 -5.05
N ASP A 202 -2.77 16.51 -5.09
CA ASP A 202 -4.18 16.43 -4.66
C ASP A 202 -5.03 15.85 -5.78
N THR A 203 -5.67 14.73 -5.48
CA THR A 203 -6.51 13.98 -6.42
C THR A 203 -7.99 14.27 -6.25
N THR A 204 -8.37 15.22 -5.38
CA THR A 204 -9.78 15.64 -5.19
C THR A 204 -10.34 16.20 -6.50
N GLY A 205 -11.43 15.61 -7.00
CA GLY A 205 -12.02 15.97 -8.29
C GLY A 205 -11.18 15.61 -9.53
N VAL A 206 -10.08 14.86 -9.38
CA VAL A 206 -9.25 14.36 -10.48
C VAL A 206 -9.59 12.89 -10.74
N ASP A 207 -9.87 12.53 -11.98
CA ASP A 207 -10.12 11.15 -12.37
C ASP A 207 -8.84 10.31 -12.41
N ILE A 208 -8.99 8.98 -12.44
CA ILE A 208 -7.86 8.04 -12.42
C ILE A 208 -6.90 8.31 -13.58
N ASP A 209 -7.43 8.59 -14.77
CA ASP A 209 -6.63 8.83 -15.98
C ASP A 209 -5.78 10.10 -15.86
N GLY A 210 -6.34 11.18 -15.29
CA GLY A 210 -5.61 12.41 -14.99
C GLY A 210 -4.48 12.17 -13.99
N VAL A 211 -4.72 11.39 -12.93
CA VAL A 211 -3.67 11.03 -11.95
C VAL A 211 -2.58 10.17 -12.60
N VAL A 212 -2.96 9.16 -13.38
CA VAL A 212 -2.02 8.28 -14.11
C VAL A 212 -1.15 9.11 -15.04
N LYS A 213 -1.76 9.97 -15.87
CA LYS A 213 -1.05 10.83 -16.82
C LYS A 213 -0.04 11.72 -16.11
N PHE A 214 -0.44 12.37 -15.02
CA PHE A 214 0.45 13.23 -14.25
C PHE A 214 1.70 12.50 -13.77
N ILE A 215 1.54 11.33 -13.14
CA ILE A 215 2.67 10.58 -12.59
C ILE A 215 3.53 9.99 -13.71
N GLN A 216 2.90 9.47 -14.77
CA GLN A 216 3.60 8.87 -15.89
C GLN A 216 4.49 9.90 -16.62
N GLU A 217 4.00 11.12 -16.84
CA GLU A 217 4.82 12.21 -17.41
C GLU A 217 6.05 12.55 -16.56
N LYS A 218 5.97 12.42 -15.22
CA LYS A 218 7.14 12.61 -14.34
C LYS A 218 8.11 11.44 -14.45
N ALA A 219 7.59 10.21 -14.50
CA ALA A 219 8.40 9.01 -14.64
C ALA A 219 9.18 9.02 -15.96
N GLU A 220 8.51 9.30 -17.07
CA GLU A 220 9.11 9.36 -18.41
C GLU A 220 10.22 10.42 -18.48
N LYS A 221 9.98 11.62 -17.93
CA LYS A 221 11.02 12.66 -17.85
C LYS A 221 12.29 12.18 -17.13
N ILE A 222 12.15 11.42 -16.04
CA ILE A 222 13.31 10.92 -15.29
C ILE A 222 14.01 9.78 -16.06
N ILE A 223 13.24 8.96 -16.79
CA ILE A 223 13.76 7.87 -17.61
C ILE A 223 14.53 8.40 -18.83
N ASP A 224 14.06 9.50 -19.43
CA ASP A 224 14.61 10.10 -20.65
C ASP A 224 15.74 11.12 -20.40
N MET A 225 16.01 11.47 -19.14
CA MET A 225 17.07 12.43 -18.76
C MET A 225 18.50 11.84 -18.78
N ASP A 226 18.67 10.60 -19.25
CA ASP A 226 19.96 9.91 -19.49
C ASP A 226 20.03 9.38 -20.93
#